data_AF-A0A964IDG0-F1
#
_entry.id   AF-A0A964IDG0-F1
#
_cell.length_a   1.000
_cell.length_b   1.000
_cell.length_c   1.000
_cell.angle_alpha   90.00
_cell.angle_beta   90.00
_cell.angle_gamma   90.00
#
_symmetry.space_group_name_H-M   'P 1'
#
loop_
_entity.id
_entity.type
_entity.pdbx_description
1 polymer ?
#
loop_
_entity_poly.entity_id
_entity_poly.type
_entity_poly.pdbx_seq_one_letter_code
_entity_poly.pdbx_strand_id
1 'polypeptide(L)'
;MSIHLDSFYDRRSAYEFGVNAAGVKYDRYWFNDTSNDRGWDAVWDVAVSRHAEGWRAEFKIPFSQVRFNIATDAVFGFAAARTIARLNETSTWPLLSRNASGSVSSFGDLTCLNLTGGQKKFEVMPYALSQVTTAPVSASDPLRRSPDPSATVGLDMKYAVAPGLTLTGTVNPDFGQIEADPAVVNLSGFETFFAERRPFFVEVSGTFRFDVDCNDGSCTGLFYSRRVGRSPQRFVSAPDDGYVYQPTNSTILGAAKLTGRIGKFSVGALNAVTGREWAQVASGASLAVTDTPVEPLTNYSVVRATREFDNRSRLGVRATATKR
;
A
#
# COMPACT_ATOMS: atom_id res chain seq x y z
N MET A 1 -2.53 -23.14 -1.93
CA MET A 1 -1.16 -23.46 -2.39
C MET A 1 -0.50 -22.14 -2.67
N SER A 2 0.76 -21.99 -2.31
CA SER A 2 1.53 -20.79 -2.56
C SER A 2 2.93 -21.11 -3.05
N ILE A 3 3.47 -20.20 -3.85
CA ILE A 3 4.86 -20.16 -4.29
C ILE A 3 5.49 -18.89 -3.69
N HIS A 4 6.68 -19.03 -3.13
CA HIS A 4 7.44 -17.95 -2.51
C HIS A 4 8.76 -17.76 -3.26
N LEU A 5 9.10 -16.52 -3.60
CA LEU A 5 10.31 -16.14 -4.35
C LEU A 5 11.07 -15.04 -3.63
N ASP A 6 12.21 -15.37 -3.02
CA ASP A 6 13.25 -14.42 -2.60
C ASP A 6 14.17 -14.16 -3.79
N SER A 7 13.77 -13.18 -4.60
CA SER A 7 14.42 -12.84 -5.87
C SER A 7 15.70 -12.00 -5.73
N PHE A 8 16.03 -11.54 -4.52
CA PHE A 8 17.30 -10.90 -4.22
C PHE A 8 18.28 -11.84 -3.52
N TYR A 9 17.84 -13.03 -3.14
CA TYR A 9 18.57 -13.99 -2.32
C TYR A 9 19.10 -13.36 -1.02
N ASP A 10 18.27 -12.50 -0.43
CA ASP A 10 18.62 -11.75 0.78
C ASP A 10 18.20 -12.46 2.06
N ARG A 11 17.51 -13.60 1.94
CA ARG A 11 17.00 -14.43 3.04
C ARG A 11 16.03 -13.68 3.97
N ARG A 12 15.36 -12.64 3.48
CA ARG A 12 14.55 -11.72 4.28
C ARG A 12 13.30 -11.19 3.57
N SER A 13 13.36 -10.98 2.27
CA SER A 13 12.24 -10.49 1.46
C SER A 13 11.84 -11.54 0.43
N ALA A 14 10.53 -11.65 0.18
CA ALA A 14 10.03 -12.58 -0.81
C ALA A 14 8.66 -12.16 -1.36
N TYR A 15 8.37 -12.57 -2.58
CA TYR A 15 7.04 -12.46 -3.17
C TYR A 15 6.29 -13.78 -2.97
N GLU A 16 5.07 -13.71 -2.47
CA GLU A 16 4.17 -14.87 -2.33
C GLU A 16 3.04 -14.77 -3.35
N PHE A 17 2.84 -15.85 -4.10
CA PHE A 17 1.74 -16.02 -5.06
C PHE A 17 0.92 -17.22 -4.63
N GLY A 18 -0.35 -16.99 -4.31
CA GLY A 18 -1.23 -17.97 -3.69
C GLY A 18 -2.52 -18.19 -4.47
N VAL A 19 -2.98 -19.45 -4.47
CA VAL A 19 -4.26 -19.83 -5.08
C VAL A 19 -4.95 -20.93 -4.28
N ASN A 20 -6.29 -20.93 -4.29
CA ASN A 20 -7.10 -22.03 -3.77
C ASN A 20 -7.61 -22.96 -4.90
N ALA A 21 -8.27 -24.06 -4.52
CA ALA A 21 -8.79 -25.04 -5.49
C ALA A 21 -9.96 -24.52 -6.36
N ALA A 22 -10.48 -23.32 -6.06
CA ALA A 22 -11.50 -22.64 -6.85
C ALA A 22 -10.91 -21.58 -7.79
N GLY A 23 -9.58 -21.39 -7.81
CA GLY A 23 -8.91 -20.39 -8.64
C GLY A 23 -8.86 -18.98 -8.04
N VAL A 24 -9.28 -18.80 -6.78
CA VAL A 24 -9.17 -17.50 -6.11
C VAL A 24 -7.71 -17.23 -5.78
N LYS A 25 -7.20 -16.10 -6.27
CA LYS A 25 -5.83 -15.63 -6.11
C LYS A 25 -5.66 -14.82 -4.82
N TYR A 26 -4.45 -14.84 -4.28
CA TYR A 26 -3.96 -13.86 -3.31
C TYR A 26 -2.46 -13.71 -3.48
N ASP A 27 -1.91 -12.56 -3.10
CA ASP A 27 -0.49 -12.26 -3.16
C ASP A 27 -0.05 -11.47 -1.92
N ARG A 28 1.26 -11.58 -1.61
CA ARG A 28 1.87 -10.89 -0.47
C ARG A 28 3.33 -10.56 -0.74
N TYR A 29 3.81 -9.51 -0.10
CA TYR A 29 5.23 -9.19 -0.03
C TYR A 29 5.77 -9.43 1.38
N TRP A 30 6.72 -10.35 1.53
CA TRP A 30 7.40 -10.65 2.77
C TRP A 30 8.58 -9.69 3.00
N PHE A 31 8.79 -9.29 4.25
CA PHE A 31 9.90 -8.44 4.67
C PHE A 31 10.32 -8.77 6.12
N ASN A 32 11.56 -8.41 6.48
CA ASN A 32 12.15 -8.74 7.78
C ASN A 32 12.02 -10.24 8.14
N ASP A 33 12.10 -11.15 7.16
CA ASP A 33 12.08 -12.61 7.30
C ASP A 33 10.75 -13.24 7.78
N THR A 34 9.91 -12.49 8.51
CA THR A 34 8.72 -13.01 9.19
C THR A 34 7.44 -12.23 8.91
N SER A 35 7.56 -10.96 8.56
CA SER A 35 6.41 -10.10 8.33
C SER A 35 5.98 -10.15 6.87
N ASN A 36 4.69 -9.96 6.60
CA ASN A 36 4.17 -9.85 5.24
C ASN A 36 3.19 -8.69 5.11
N ASP A 37 3.16 -8.14 3.90
CA ASP A 37 2.27 -7.10 3.43
C ASP A 37 1.26 -7.73 2.47
N ARG A 38 -0.02 -7.69 2.83
CA ARG A 38 -1.12 -8.35 2.09
C ARG A 38 -1.79 -7.46 1.04
N GLY A 39 -1.39 -6.19 0.93
CA GLY A 39 -1.91 -5.33 -0.14
C GLY A 39 -0.91 -5.06 -1.25
N TRP A 40 0.18 -5.84 -1.30
CA TRP A 40 0.94 -5.95 -2.53
C TRP A 40 0.14 -6.78 -3.53
N ASP A 41 -0.43 -6.12 -4.54
CA ASP A 41 -1.26 -6.72 -5.58
C ASP A 41 -0.47 -6.82 -6.89
N ALA A 42 -0.34 -8.03 -7.42
CA ALA A 42 0.47 -8.30 -8.59
C ALA A 42 -0.37 -8.74 -9.79
N VAL A 43 0.06 -8.36 -11.00
CA VAL A 43 -0.59 -8.82 -12.23
C VAL A 43 0.04 -10.13 -12.70
N TRP A 44 -0.58 -11.26 -12.35
CA TRP A 44 -0.14 -12.62 -12.69
C TRP A 44 -1.31 -13.56 -13.00
N ASP A 45 -1.02 -14.65 -13.71
CA ASP A 45 -2.01 -15.63 -14.18
C ASP A 45 -1.85 -16.98 -13.47
N VAL A 46 -2.98 -17.68 -13.28
CA VAL A 46 -3.01 -19.04 -12.76
C VAL A 46 -4.13 -19.84 -13.41
N ALA A 47 -3.85 -21.09 -13.75
CA ALA A 47 -4.86 -22.06 -14.18
C ALA A 47 -4.99 -23.15 -13.12
N VAL A 48 -6.24 -23.47 -12.73
CA VAL A 48 -6.54 -24.50 -11.73
C VAL A 48 -7.40 -25.58 -12.36
N SER A 49 -6.98 -26.84 -12.25
CA SER A 49 -7.73 -28.00 -12.73
C SER A 49 -7.99 -28.99 -11.60
N ARG A 50 -9.20 -29.54 -11.55
CA ARG A 50 -9.60 -30.58 -10.60
C ARG A 50 -9.56 -31.94 -11.29
N HIS A 51 -9.05 -32.93 -10.58
CA HIS A 51 -8.89 -34.30 -11.04
C HIS A 51 -9.36 -35.26 -9.94
N ALA A 52 -9.50 -36.56 -10.26
CA ALA A 52 -9.94 -37.57 -9.29
C ALA A 52 -9.05 -37.62 -8.03
N GLU A 53 -7.75 -37.36 -8.19
CA GLU A 53 -6.75 -37.41 -7.12
C GLU A 53 -6.60 -36.07 -6.36
N GLY A 54 -7.28 -35.00 -6.79
CA GLY A 54 -7.19 -33.68 -6.16
C GLY A 54 -7.25 -32.52 -7.14
N TRP A 55 -6.34 -31.56 -7.01
CA TRP A 55 -6.29 -30.39 -7.87
C TRP A 55 -4.85 -29.99 -8.15
N ARG A 56 -4.62 -29.40 -9.32
CA ARG A 56 -3.35 -28.87 -9.79
C ARG A 56 -3.50 -27.38 -10.07
N ALA A 57 -2.41 -26.64 -9.91
CA ALA A 57 -2.34 -25.24 -10.30
C ALA A 57 -1.06 -24.99 -11.09
N GLU A 58 -1.20 -24.26 -12.18
CA GLU A 58 -0.10 -23.80 -13.01
C GLU A 58 -0.01 -22.28 -12.91
N PHE A 59 1.15 -21.80 -12.46
CA PHE A 59 1.40 -20.39 -12.17
C PHE A 59 2.22 -19.78 -13.30
N LYS A 60 1.74 -18.68 -13.86
CA LYS A 60 2.51 -17.85 -14.80
C LYS A 60 2.77 -16.51 -14.13
N ILE A 61 3.96 -16.38 -13.56
CA ILE A 61 4.42 -15.19 -12.83
C ILE A 61 5.34 -14.38 -13.76
N PRO A 62 4.91 -13.21 -14.25
CA PRO A 62 5.77 -12.38 -15.06
C PRO A 62 6.92 -11.81 -14.23
N PHE A 63 8.15 -11.90 -14.72
CA PHE A 63 9.31 -11.24 -14.13
C PHE A 63 9.20 -9.71 -14.07
N SER A 64 8.22 -9.09 -14.73
CA SER A 64 7.87 -7.68 -14.50
C SER A 64 7.25 -7.42 -13.13
N GLN A 65 6.63 -8.43 -12.49
CA GLN A 65 6.03 -8.31 -11.16
C GLN A 65 7.04 -8.53 -10.03
N VAL A 66 8.13 -9.26 -10.32
CA VAL A 66 9.15 -9.63 -9.34
C VAL A 66 10.40 -8.78 -9.57
N ARG A 67 10.87 -8.06 -8.56
CA ARG A 67 12.13 -7.29 -8.66
C ARG A 67 13.31 -8.21 -8.41
N PHE A 68 14.33 -8.19 -9.27
CA PHE A 68 15.55 -8.99 -9.13
C PHE A 68 16.77 -8.26 -9.66
N ASN A 69 17.96 -8.77 -9.29
CA ASN A 69 19.23 -8.33 -9.86
C ASN A 69 19.49 -9.06 -11.18
N ILE A 70 19.91 -8.32 -12.21
CA ILE A 70 20.33 -8.90 -13.49
C ILE A 70 21.62 -9.68 -13.26
N ALA A 71 21.59 -10.98 -13.54
CA ALA A 71 22.76 -11.84 -13.49
C ALA A 71 22.55 -13.07 -14.40
N THR A 72 23.63 -13.55 -14.97
CA THR A 72 23.74 -14.92 -15.49
C THR A 72 24.03 -15.84 -14.30
N ASP A 73 23.29 -16.93 -14.16
CA ASP A 73 23.34 -17.85 -13.02
C ASP A 73 22.89 -17.24 -11.68
N ALA A 74 21.82 -16.46 -11.73
CA ALA A 74 21.19 -15.97 -10.51
C ALA A 74 20.64 -17.13 -9.66
N VAL A 75 20.68 -16.93 -8.34
CA VAL A 75 20.05 -17.80 -7.36
C VAL A 75 18.90 -17.02 -6.74
N PHE A 76 17.71 -17.62 -6.71
CA PHE A 76 16.58 -17.13 -5.90
C PHE A 76 16.38 -18.05 -4.70
N GLY A 77 15.93 -17.50 -3.58
CA GLY A 77 15.34 -18.33 -2.54
C GLY A 77 13.94 -18.78 -2.99
N PHE A 78 13.62 -20.05 -2.83
CA PHE A 78 12.33 -20.60 -3.24
C PHE A 78 11.69 -21.42 -2.13
N ALA A 79 10.38 -21.26 -1.97
CA ALA A 79 9.58 -22.22 -1.22
C ALA A 79 8.21 -22.43 -1.87
N ALA A 80 7.64 -23.61 -1.66
CA ALA A 80 6.26 -23.91 -1.98
C ALA A 80 5.54 -24.38 -0.72
N ALA A 81 4.30 -23.95 -0.53
CA ALA A 81 3.49 -24.37 0.61
C ALA A 81 2.09 -24.76 0.19
N ARG A 82 1.54 -25.77 0.86
CA ARG A 82 0.17 -26.24 0.65
C ARG A 82 -0.49 -26.51 1.99
N THR A 83 -1.48 -25.69 2.32
CA THR A 83 -2.42 -25.99 3.40
C THR A 83 -3.51 -26.95 2.90
N ILE A 84 -3.68 -28.06 3.61
CA ILE A 84 -4.67 -29.10 3.37
C ILE A 84 -5.70 -29.02 4.50
N ALA A 85 -6.73 -28.20 4.31
CA ALA A 85 -7.72 -27.90 5.35
C ALA A 85 -8.39 -29.16 5.94
N ARG A 86 -8.70 -30.17 5.09
CA ARG A 86 -9.35 -31.42 5.53
C ARG A 86 -8.48 -32.28 6.47
N LEU A 87 -7.16 -32.10 6.45
CA LEU A 87 -6.20 -32.81 7.30
C LEU A 87 -5.63 -31.92 8.40
N ASN A 88 -6.00 -30.63 8.41
CA ASN A 88 -5.36 -29.60 9.22
C ASN A 88 -3.81 -29.62 9.10
N GLU A 89 -3.30 -29.86 7.89
CA GLU A 89 -1.88 -30.02 7.61
C GLU A 89 -1.38 -28.89 6.72
N THR A 90 -0.12 -28.46 6.91
CA THR A 90 0.59 -27.62 5.93
C THR A 90 1.86 -28.32 5.51
N SER A 91 1.92 -28.70 4.23
CA SER A 91 3.10 -29.33 3.63
C SER A 91 3.93 -28.25 2.94
N THR A 92 5.25 -28.24 3.16
CA THR A 92 6.17 -27.22 2.63
C THR A 92 7.40 -27.84 1.98
N TRP A 93 7.93 -27.16 0.95
CA TRP A 93 9.27 -27.40 0.43
C TRP A 93 10.04 -26.08 0.38
N PRO A 94 11.26 -26.00 0.93
CA PRO A 94 11.84 -26.98 1.85
C PRO A 94 11.02 -27.10 3.14
N LEU A 95 11.41 -28.00 4.04
CA LEU A 95 10.78 -28.09 5.36
C LEU A 95 10.96 -26.77 6.13
N LEU A 96 9.90 -25.99 6.23
CA LEU A 96 9.86 -24.80 7.06
C LEU A 96 9.52 -25.20 8.50
N SER A 97 10.53 -25.23 9.37
CA SER A 97 10.35 -25.63 10.77
C SER A 97 9.43 -24.67 11.51
N ARG A 98 8.47 -25.21 12.26
CA ARG A 98 7.60 -24.43 13.14
C ARG A 98 8.36 -23.74 14.28
N ASN A 99 9.56 -24.22 14.60
CA ASN A 99 10.41 -23.67 15.65
C ASN A 99 11.46 -22.69 15.10
N ALA A 100 11.51 -22.47 13.78
CA ALA A 100 12.41 -21.48 13.20
C ALA A 100 11.93 -20.06 13.53
N SER A 101 12.87 -19.18 13.85
CA SER A 101 12.61 -17.76 14.11
C SER A 101 12.36 -16.94 12.84
N GLY A 102 12.55 -17.54 11.66
CA GLY A 102 12.49 -16.89 10.36
C GLY A 102 11.85 -17.80 9.31
N SER A 103 11.15 -17.21 8.34
CA SER A 103 10.47 -17.93 7.27
C SER A 103 11.28 -17.88 5.97
N VAL A 104 11.52 -16.67 5.46
CA VAL A 104 12.22 -16.45 4.18
C VAL A 104 13.66 -16.98 4.24
N SER A 105 14.31 -16.87 5.39
CA SER A 105 15.68 -17.36 5.57
C SER A 105 15.82 -18.88 5.47
N SER A 106 14.70 -19.62 5.58
CA SER A 106 14.67 -21.08 5.49
C SER A 106 14.35 -21.59 4.08
N PHE A 107 14.20 -20.72 3.08
CA PHE A 107 13.88 -21.12 1.71
C PHE A 107 14.99 -21.96 1.08
N GLY A 108 14.64 -22.78 0.08
CA GLY A 108 15.61 -23.54 -0.70
C GLY A 108 16.25 -22.67 -1.78
N ASP A 109 17.18 -23.23 -2.53
CA ASP A 109 17.88 -22.50 -3.60
C ASP A 109 17.30 -22.88 -4.95
N LEU A 110 16.79 -21.90 -5.68
CA LEU A 110 16.43 -22.01 -7.08
C LEU A 110 17.57 -21.42 -7.92
N THR A 111 18.41 -22.30 -8.47
CA THR A 111 19.63 -21.96 -9.21
C THR A 111 19.40 -21.97 -10.73
N CYS A 112 20.45 -21.68 -11.50
CA CYS A 112 20.46 -21.72 -12.96
C CYS A 112 19.45 -20.76 -13.62
N LEU A 113 19.14 -19.63 -12.97
CA LEU A 113 18.27 -18.60 -13.52
C LEU A 113 19.08 -17.64 -14.41
N ASN A 114 18.71 -17.58 -15.68
CA ASN A 114 19.28 -16.62 -16.62
C ASN A 114 18.40 -15.37 -16.69
N LEU A 115 18.77 -14.33 -15.94
CA LEU A 115 17.98 -13.11 -15.75
C LEU A 115 18.49 -11.96 -16.62
N THR A 116 18.67 -12.23 -17.91
CA THR A 116 19.24 -11.29 -18.90
C THR A 116 18.19 -10.45 -19.64
N GLY A 117 16.91 -10.80 -19.52
CA GLY A 117 15.80 -10.03 -20.11
C GLY A 117 15.62 -8.67 -19.43
N GLY A 118 15.52 -7.60 -20.22
CA GLY A 118 15.26 -6.25 -19.70
C GLY A 118 13.95 -6.21 -18.93
N GLN A 119 13.99 -5.81 -17.65
CA GLN A 119 12.78 -5.51 -16.88
C GLN A 119 11.98 -4.45 -17.63
N LYS A 120 10.66 -4.62 -17.77
CA LYS A 120 9.77 -3.55 -18.24
C LYS A 120 9.99 -2.36 -17.32
N LYS A 121 10.65 -1.33 -17.84
CA LYS A 121 11.12 -0.22 -17.01
C LYS A 121 10.00 0.72 -16.63
N PHE A 122 8.88 0.70 -17.33
CA PHE A 122 7.85 1.71 -17.18
C PHE A 122 6.45 1.12 -17.40
N GLU A 123 5.54 1.49 -16.53
CA GLU A 123 4.12 1.15 -16.56
C GLU A 123 3.31 2.38 -16.16
N VAL A 124 2.21 2.61 -16.87
CA VAL A 124 1.30 3.73 -16.63
C VAL A 124 -0.12 3.20 -16.67
N MET A 125 -0.90 3.59 -15.67
CA MET A 125 -2.28 3.16 -15.47
C MET A 125 -3.15 4.42 -15.32
N PRO A 126 -3.67 4.99 -16.41
CA PRO A 126 -4.67 6.05 -16.32
C PRO A 126 -6.02 5.45 -15.89
N TYR A 127 -6.78 6.20 -15.11
CA TYR A 127 -8.14 5.84 -14.76
C TYR A 127 -9.05 7.06 -14.70
N ALA A 128 -10.34 6.81 -14.87
CA ALA A 128 -11.39 7.80 -14.72
C ALA A 128 -12.52 7.19 -13.87
N LEU A 129 -13.02 7.97 -12.92
CA LEU A 129 -14.16 7.64 -12.09
C LEU A 129 -15.27 8.65 -12.36
N SER A 130 -16.50 8.16 -12.46
CA SER A 130 -17.71 8.97 -12.42
C SER A 130 -18.60 8.50 -11.29
N GLN A 131 -19.11 9.42 -10.47
CA GLN A 131 -20.01 9.14 -9.36
C GLN A 131 -21.24 10.04 -9.46
N VAL A 132 -22.39 9.53 -8.99
CA VAL A 132 -23.61 10.33 -8.82
C VAL A 132 -24.13 10.08 -7.42
N THR A 133 -24.15 11.14 -6.60
CA THR A 133 -24.66 11.08 -5.22
C THR A 133 -26.12 11.49 -5.20
N THR A 134 -26.99 10.67 -4.58
CA THR A 134 -28.44 10.89 -4.52
C THR A 134 -28.96 11.10 -3.10
N ALA A 135 -28.13 11.65 -2.20
CA ALA A 135 -28.51 11.89 -0.82
C ALA A 135 -29.67 12.93 -0.72
N PRO A 136 -30.59 12.79 0.25
CA PRO A 136 -31.57 13.84 0.53
C PRO A 136 -30.86 15.13 0.96
N VAL A 137 -31.21 16.25 0.35
CA VAL A 137 -30.69 17.59 0.66
C VAL A 137 -31.85 18.54 0.87
N SER A 138 -31.70 19.47 1.81
CA SER A 138 -32.75 20.47 2.07
C SER A 138 -32.93 21.34 0.82
N ALA A 139 -34.18 21.64 0.45
CA ALA A 139 -34.47 22.53 -0.68
C ALA A 139 -33.91 23.96 -0.46
N SER A 140 -33.62 24.32 0.78
CA SER A 140 -33.05 25.59 1.19
C SER A 140 -31.52 25.59 1.28
N ASP A 141 -30.84 24.44 1.08
CA ASP A 141 -29.38 24.34 1.09
C ASP A 141 -28.82 24.70 -0.30
N PRO A 142 -28.18 25.87 -0.49
CA PRO A 142 -27.65 26.27 -1.78
C PRO A 142 -26.31 25.59 -2.11
N LEU A 143 -25.70 24.90 -1.15
CA LEU A 143 -24.35 24.32 -1.27
C LEU A 143 -24.37 22.87 -1.74
N ARG A 144 -25.51 22.18 -1.64
CA ARG A 144 -25.64 20.78 -2.02
C ARG A 144 -26.72 20.58 -3.06
N ARG A 145 -26.52 19.57 -3.90
CA ARG A 145 -27.46 19.18 -4.96
C ARG A 145 -27.74 17.69 -4.84
N SER A 146 -28.88 17.26 -5.37
CA SER A 146 -29.21 15.86 -5.52
C SER A 146 -30.12 15.70 -6.74
N PRO A 147 -29.70 14.95 -7.78
CA PRO A 147 -28.42 14.24 -7.88
C PRO A 147 -27.20 15.19 -8.00
N ASP A 148 -26.07 14.79 -7.43
CA ASP A 148 -24.78 15.48 -7.52
C ASP A 148 -23.76 14.63 -8.28
N PRO A 149 -23.55 14.88 -9.58
CA PRO A 149 -22.58 14.15 -10.39
C PRO A 149 -21.17 14.71 -10.19
N SER A 150 -20.21 13.81 -9.99
CA SER A 150 -18.78 14.13 -9.96
C SER A 150 -18.00 13.22 -10.91
N ALA A 151 -16.90 13.74 -11.44
CA ALA A 151 -15.98 12.99 -12.27
C ALA A 151 -14.54 13.30 -11.85
N THR A 152 -13.68 12.29 -11.87
CA THR A 152 -12.28 12.40 -11.46
C THR A 152 -11.43 11.59 -12.41
N VAL A 153 -10.26 12.13 -12.77
CA VAL A 153 -9.25 11.43 -13.56
C VAL A 153 -7.98 11.36 -12.76
N GLY A 154 -7.29 10.23 -12.85
CA GLY A 154 -6.02 10.03 -12.18
C GLY A 154 -5.08 9.16 -12.99
N LEU A 155 -3.83 9.12 -12.55
CA LEU A 155 -2.75 8.45 -13.25
C LEU A 155 -1.82 7.81 -12.23
N ASP A 156 -1.66 6.50 -12.32
CA ASP A 156 -0.60 5.81 -11.60
C ASP A 156 0.53 5.46 -12.56
N MET A 157 1.76 5.50 -12.05
CA MET A 157 2.95 5.13 -12.81
C MET A 157 3.92 4.32 -11.95
N LYS A 158 4.65 3.43 -12.61
CA LYS A 158 5.73 2.65 -12.00
C LYS A 158 6.91 2.64 -12.93
N TYR A 159 8.07 3.01 -12.41
CA TYR A 159 9.32 3.11 -13.16
C TYR A 159 10.45 2.38 -12.43
N ALA A 160 11.04 1.35 -13.06
CA ALA A 160 12.23 0.68 -12.56
C ALA A 160 13.47 1.53 -12.87
N VAL A 161 13.92 2.30 -11.90
CA VAL A 161 15.07 3.23 -12.00
C VAL A 161 16.37 2.45 -12.20
N ALA A 162 16.54 1.35 -11.45
CA ALA A 162 17.68 0.44 -11.52
C ALA A 162 17.24 -0.97 -11.12
N PRO A 163 18.03 -2.02 -11.35
CA PRO A 163 17.75 -3.36 -10.84
C PRO A 163 17.50 -3.29 -9.32
N GLY A 164 16.28 -3.65 -8.91
CA GLY A 164 15.86 -3.60 -7.51
C GLY A 164 15.50 -2.23 -6.94
N LEU A 165 15.43 -1.16 -7.74
CA LEU A 165 15.01 0.18 -7.34
C LEU A 165 13.84 0.68 -8.20
N THR A 166 12.72 1.03 -7.57
CA THR A 166 11.48 1.40 -8.27
C THR A 166 10.92 2.70 -7.74
N LEU A 167 10.60 3.59 -8.67
CA LEU A 167 9.81 4.80 -8.46
C LEU A 167 8.35 4.48 -8.79
N THR A 168 7.45 4.62 -7.82
CA THR A 168 6.00 4.57 -8.04
C THR A 168 5.45 5.96 -7.83
N GLY A 169 4.62 6.45 -8.74
CA GLY A 169 3.98 7.75 -8.67
C GLY A 169 2.47 7.64 -8.85
N THR A 170 1.74 8.57 -8.28
CA THR A 170 0.30 8.72 -8.47
C THR A 170 -0.03 10.21 -8.58
N VAL A 171 -0.94 10.55 -9.47
CA VAL A 171 -1.52 11.89 -9.64
C VAL A 171 -3.02 11.77 -9.44
N ASN A 172 -3.54 12.62 -8.56
CA ASN A 172 -4.95 12.63 -8.18
C ASN A 172 -5.52 11.22 -7.85
N PRO A 173 -4.89 10.50 -6.90
CA PRO A 173 -5.31 9.15 -6.51
C PRO A 173 -6.79 9.09 -6.09
N ASP A 174 -7.56 8.15 -6.65
CA ASP A 174 -8.89 7.81 -6.16
C ASP A 174 -8.81 6.99 -4.86
N PHE A 175 -9.36 7.56 -3.79
CA PHE A 175 -9.51 6.88 -2.50
C PHE A 175 -10.96 6.78 -2.05
N GLY A 176 -11.92 7.16 -2.91
CA GLY A 176 -13.35 7.17 -2.63
C GLY A 176 -13.98 5.78 -2.54
N GLN A 177 -13.26 4.72 -2.96
CA GLN A 177 -13.73 3.33 -2.90
C GLN A 177 -13.29 2.55 -1.66
N ILE A 178 -12.75 3.22 -0.66
CA ILE A 178 -12.26 2.57 0.56
C ILE A 178 -13.37 2.62 1.61
N GLU A 179 -13.67 1.47 2.21
CA GLU A 179 -14.62 1.38 3.32
C GLU A 179 -14.27 2.42 4.40
N ALA A 180 -15.30 3.12 4.88
CA ALA A 180 -15.17 4.05 5.99
C ALA A 180 -14.50 3.34 7.18
N ASP A 181 -13.51 3.98 7.78
CA ASP A 181 -12.88 3.45 8.98
C ASP A 181 -13.93 3.35 10.11
N PRO A 182 -13.88 2.30 10.94
CA PRO A 182 -14.81 2.16 12.05
C PRO A 182 -14.69 3.37 12.99
N ALA A 183 -15.83 3.91 13.42
CA ALA A 183 -15.86 5.02 14.37
C ALA A 183 -15.26 4.57 15.71
N VAL A 184 -14.08 5.09 16.06
CA VAL A 184 -13.42 4.83 17.34
C VAL A 184 -13.34 6.15 18.11
N VAL A 185 -13.97 6.18 19.29
CA VAL A 185 -13.83 7.30 20.23
C VAL A 185 -12.49 7.14 20.95
N ASN A 186 -11.49 7.91 20.55
CA ASN A 186 -10.20 7.93 21.20
C ASN A 186 -10.18 8.97 22.32
N LEU A 187 -10.11 8.49 23.56
CA LEU A 187 -10.05 9.31 24.77
C LEU A 187 -8.60 9.56 25.24
N SER A 188 -7.60 9.10 24.47
CA SER A 188 -6.18 9.30 24.76
C SER A 188 -5.61 10.51 24.00
N GLY A 189 -4.47 11.03 24.45
CA GLY A 189 -3.72 12.09 23.76
C GLY A 189 -2.88 11.61 22.56
N PHE A 190 -2.96 10.32 22.20
CA PHE A 190 -2.20 9.72 21.10
C PHE A 190 -3.10 9.50 19.88
N GLU A 191 -2.56 9.55 18.67
CA GLU A 191 -3.33 9.35 17.43
C GLU A 191 -3.72 7.87 17.26
N THR A 192 -4.96 7.59 16.83
CA THR A 192 -5.40 6.22 16.51
C THR A 192 -4.87 5.79 15.15
N PHE A 193 -4.18 4.65 15.10
CA PHE A 193 -3.67 4.08 13.86
C PHE A 193 -4.70 3.13 13.24
N PHE A 194 -5.14 3.45 12.03
CA PHE A 194 -5.96 2.58 11.18
C PHE A 194 -5.08 1.88 10.15
N ALA A 195 -5.46 0.65 9.76
CA ALA A 195 -4.79 -0.07 8.68
C ALA A 195 -4.91 0.74 7.38
N GLU A 196 -3.81 0.93 6.64
CA GLU A 196 -3.87 1.56 5.32
C GLU A 196 -4.55 0.62 4.32
N ARG A 197 -5.43 1.17 3.48
CA ARG A 197 -6.18 0.41 2.47
C ARG A 197 -5.99 0.93 1.04
N ARG A 198 -5.33 2.09 0.90
CA ARG A 198 -5.04 2.74 -0.37
C ARG A 198 -3.91 2.03 -1.10
N PRO A 199 -4.11 1.45 -2.29
CA PRO A 199 -3.11 0.61 -2.96
C PRO A 199 -1.70 1.25 -3.04
N PHE A 200 -1.64 2.55 -3.38
CA PHE A 200 -0.37 3.29 -3.42
C PHE A 200 0.39 3.28 -2.09
N PHE A 201 -0.29 3.43 -0.94
CA PHE A 201 0.34 3.49 0.37
C PHE A 201 0.52 2.11 1.01
N VAL A 202 -0.31 1.13 0.62
CA VAL A 202 -0.16 -0.25 1.09
C VAL A 202 1.03 -0.92 0.42
N GLU A 203 1.20 -0.78 -0.90
CA GLU A 203 2.28 -1.46 -1.60
C GLU A 203 3.66 -1.05 -1.04
N VAL A 204 4.41 -2.02 -0.51
CA VAL A 204 5.74 -1.81 0.11
C VAL A 204 5.68 -0.95 1.39
N SER A 205 4.55 -0.94 2.09
CA SER A 205 4.36 -0.22 3.37
C SER A 205 5.38 -0.64 4.43
N GLY A 206 5.79 -1.92 4.43
CA GLY A 206 6.81 -2.47 5.33
C GLY A 206 8.17 -1.75 5.28
N THR A 207 8.53 -1.15 4.13
CA THR A 207 9.76 -0.34 4.02
C THR A 207 9.68 0.94 4.83
N PHE A 208 8.49 1.50 5.03
CA PHE A 208 8.29 2.70 5.85
C PHE A 208 7.79 2.38 7.27
N ARG A 209 7.56 1.11 7.62
CA ARG A 209 7.15 0.70 8.96
C ARG A 209 8.36 0.68 9.93
N PHE A 210 8.20 1.29 11.10
CA PHE A 210 9.15 1.19 12.22
C PHE A 210 8.34 1.35 13.49
N ASP A 211 8.14 0.21 14.13
CA ASP A 211 7.30 0.07 15.29
C ASP A 211 8.12 0.53 16.50
N VAL A 212 7.70 1.62 17.13
CA VAL A 212 8.38 2.23 18.29
C VAL A 212 7.67 1.91 19.60
N ASP A 213 6.36 1.75 19.56
CA ASP A 213 5.54 1.50 20.74
C ASP A 213 4.51 0.43 20.39
N CYS A 214 4.69 -0.75 20.97
CA CYS A 214 3.88 -1.94 20.72
C CYS A 214 3.16 -2.33 21.99
N ASN A 215 1.96 -1.77 22.20
CA ASN A 215 1.09 -2.12 23.31
C ASN A 215 -0.10 -2.93 22.78
N ASP A 216 -0.43 -4.03 23.46
CA ASP A 216 -1.60 -4.87 23.20
C ASP A 216 -1.80 -5.30 21.72
N GLY A 217 -0.70 -5.62 21.04
CA GLY A 217 -0.71 -6.10 19.65
C GLY A 217 -0.87 -5.02 18.58
N SER A 218 -1.04 -3.75 18.98
CA SER A 218 -1.01 -2.60 18.09
C SER A 218 0.33 -1.88 18.22
N CYS A 219 1.09 -1.82 17.13
CA CYS A 219 2.34 -1.08 17.09
C CYS A 219 2.13 0.27 16.41
N THR A 220 2.51 1.36 17.08
CA THR A 220 2.60 2.69 16.49
C THR A 220 4.00 2.95 15.95
N GLY A 221 4.06 3.76 14.89
CA GLY A 221 5.31 4.05 14.20
C GLY A 221 5.49 5.53 13.89
N LEU A 222 6.73 5.90 13.56
CA LEU A 222 7.09 7.29 13.26
C LEU A 222 6.45 7.86 11.99
N PHE A 223 5.91 6.99 11.12
CA PHE A 223 5.23 7.40 9.89
C PHE A 223 3.85 6.74 9.82
N TYR A 224 2.83 7.57 9.58
CA TYR A 224 1.44 7.14 9.44
C TYR A 224 0.88 7.70 8.12
N SER A 225 0.75 6.83 7.11
CA SER A 225 0.35 7.22 5.76
C SER A 225 -1.04 7.86 5.69
N ARG A 226 -1.96 7.48 6.57
CA ARG A 226 -3.32 8.05 6.69
C ARG A 226 -3.34 9.54 7.05
N ARG A 227 -2.23 10.11 7.54
CA ARG A 227 -2.12 11.57 7.71
C ARG A 227 -2.16 12.31 6.38
N VAL A 228 -1.70 11.67 5.31
CA VAL A 228 -1.78 12.22 3.96
C VAL A 228 -3.23 12.07 3.49
N GLY A 229 -3.90 13.18 3.20
CA GLY A 229 -5.30 13.19 2.76
C GLY A 229 -6.33 12.93 3.86
N ARG A 230 -5.95 13.15 5.13
CA ARG A 230 -6.89 13.12 6.27
C ARG A 230 -7.96 14.22 6.16
N SER A 231 -8.94 14.19 7.06
CA SER A 231 -9.93 15.27 7.18
C SER A 231 -9.28 16.62 7.51
N PRO A 232 -9.79 17.74 6.95
CA PRO A 232 -9.34 19.08 7.30
C PRO A 232 -9.36 19.32 8.81
N GLN A 233 -8.29 19.93 9.34
CA GLN A 233 -8.13 20.13 10.78
C GLN A 233 -8.96 21.31 11.32
N ARG A 234 -9.25 22.30 10.47
CA ARG A 234 -10.11 23.42 10.86
C ARG A 234 -11.56 23.02 10.63
N PHE A 235 -12.38 23.18 11.67
CA PHE A 235 -13.82 23.05 11.56
C PHE A 235 -14.46 24.44 11.40
N VAL A 236 -15.45 24.54 10.52
CA VAL A 236 -16.25 25.75 10.32
C VAL A 236 -17.68 25.46 10.75
N SER A 237 -18.18 26.20 11.74
CA SER A 237 -19.55 26.09 12.20
C SER A 237 -20.51 26.77 11.21
N ALA A 238 -21.69 26.19 11.04
CA ALA A 238 -22.76 26.83 10.28
C ALA A 238 -23.32 28.04 11.05
N PRO A 239 -23.65 29.15 10.35
CA PRO A 239 -24.47 30.23 10.90
C PRO A 239 -25.86 29.70 11.32
N ASP A 240 -26.54 30.39 12.24
CA ASP A 240 -27.86 29.99 12.75
C ASP A 240 -28.92 29.80 11.65
N ASP A 241 -28.83 30.57 10.56
CA ASP A 241 -29.70 30.50 9.39
C ASP A 241 -29.01 29.95 8.13
N GLY A 242 -27.79 29.41 8.27
CA GLY A 242 -26.90 29.14 7.14
C GLY A 242 -26.60 27.66 6.89
N TYR A 243 -25.82 27.43 5.84
CA TYR A 243 -25.34 26.11 5.44
C TYR A 243 -23.82 26.10 5.35
N VAL A 244 -23.22 24.95 5.65
CA VAL A 244 -21.78 24.72 5.47
C VAL A 244 -21.57 23.44 4.67
N TYR A 245 -20.74 23.56 3.64
CA TYR A 245 -20.17 22.43 2.94
C TYR A 245 -18.66 22.42 3.21
N GLN A 246 -18.21 21.41 3.95
CA GLN A 246 -16.79 21.19 4.25
C GLN A 246 -16.35 19.84 3.65
N PRO A 247 -15.22 19.80 2.91
CA PRO A 247 -14.65 18.55 2.45
C PRO A 247 -14.36 17.60 3.61
N THR A 248 -14.72 16.33 3.46
CA THR A 248 -14.46 15.31 4.49
C THR A 248 -13.00 14.90 4.54
N ASN A 249 -12.28 14.97 3.43
CA ASN A 249 -10.88 14.60 3.28
C ASN A 249 -10.12 15.67 2.47
N SER A 250 -8.83 15.85 2.74
CA SER A 250 -7.97 16.66 1.89
C SER A 250 -7.56 15.92 0.62
N THR A 251 -7.66 16.61 -0.51
CA THR A 251 -7.33 16.09 -1.84
C THR A 251 -5.82 15.88 -1.93
N ILE A 252 -5.40 14.67 -2.29
CA ILE A 252 -4.01 14.39 -2.58
C ILE A 252 -3.77 14.76 -4.04
N LEU A 253 -2.97 15.81 -4.28
CA LEU A 253 -2.65 16.26 -5.64
C LEU A 253 -1.76 15.23 -6.35
N GLY A 254 -0.87 14.60 -5.58
CA GLY A 254 -0.04 13.51 -6.06
C GLY A 254 0.92 13.02 -4.99
N ALA A 255 1.49 11.85 -5.24
CA ALA A 255 2.51 11.27 -4.39
C ALA A 255 3.51 10.46 -5.21
N ALA A 256 4.74 10.37 -4.73
CA ALA A 256 5.77 9.55 -5.32
C ALA A 256 6.54 8.82 -4.21
N LYS A 257 6.88 7.57 -4.46
CA LYS A 257 7.74 6.76 -3.59
C LYS A 257 8.84 6.10 -4.39
N LEU A 258 10.07 6.19 -3.92
CA LEU A 258 11.22 5.45 -4.41
C LEU A 258 11.55 4.36 -3.39
N THR A 259 11.46 3.10 -3.79
CA THR A 259 11.68 1.96 -2.88
C THR A 259 12.57 0.92 -3.54
N GLY A 260 13.46 0.31 -2.76
CA GLY A 260 14.31 -0.74 -3.30
C GLY A 260 15.61 -0.96 -2.55
N ARG A 261 16.59 -1.50 -3.27
CA ARG A 261 17.94 -1.74 -2.78
C ARG A 261 18.98 -1.02 -3.65
N ILE A 262 19.98 -0.46 -2.99
CA ILE A 262 21.17 0.13 -3.61
C ILE A 262 22.39 -0.45 -2.90
N GLY A 263 23.08 -1.39 -3.56
CA GLY A 263 24.16 -2.15 -2.94
C GLY A 263 23.69 -2.90 -1.68
N LYS A 264 24.32 -2.62 -0.53
CA LYS A 264 23.96 -3.23 0.77
C LYS A 264 22.88 -2.47 1.55
N PHE A 265 22.26 -1.45 0.96
CA PHE A 265 21.25 -0.63 1.60
C PHE A 265 19.86 -0.93 1.04
N SER A 266 18.90 -1.18 1.93
CA SER A 266 17.48 -1.01 1.64
C SER A 266 17.11 0.47 1.81
N VAL A 267 16.51 1.06 0.78
CA VAL A 267 16.15 2.48 0.74
C VAL A 267 14.67 2.67 0.45
N GLY A 268 14.09 3.68 1.08
CA GLY A 268 12.72 4.13 0.86
C GLY A 268 12.65 5.63 0.99
N ALA A 269 12.11 6.31 0.00
CA ALA A 269 11.74 7.71 0.07
C ALA A 269 10.29 7.86 -0.41
N LEU A 270 9.47 8.65 0.28
CA LEU A 270 8.11 8.97 -0.13
C LEU A 270 7.88 10.46 0.05
N ASN A 271 7.26 11.07 -0.95
CA ASN A 271 6.76 12.44 -0.90
C ASN A 271 5.29 12.45 -1.34
N ALA A 272 4.44 13.20 -0.65
CA ALA A 272 3.06 13.39 -1.02
C ALA A 272 2.63 14.84 -0.79
N VAL A 273 1.82 15.37 -1.71
CA VAL A 273 1.30 16.74 -1.64
C VAL A 273 -0.22 16.69 -1.56
N THR A 274 -0.76 17.39 -0.58
CA THR A 274 -2.20 17.62 -0.41
C THR A 274 -2.54 19.06 -0.78
N GLY A 275 -3.71 19.24 -1.38
CA GLY A 275 -4.25 20.53 -1.80
C GLY A 275 -4.66 21.40 -0.62
N ARG A 276 -4.77 22.71 -0.87
CA ARG A 276 -5.46 23.61 0.06
C ARG A 276 -6.95 23.33 -0.04
N GLU A 277 -7.60 23.12 1.09
CA GLU A 277 -9.04 22.85 1.17
C GLU A 277 -9.81 24.07 1.68
N TRP A 278 -11.04 24.21 1.19
CA TRP A 278 -11.93 25.30 1.51
C TRP A 278 -13.29 24.75 1.93
N ALA A 279 -13.86 25.33 2.99
CA ALA A 279 -15.27 25.14 3.33
C ALA A 279 -16.08 26.29 2.74
N GLN A 280 -17.22 25.95 2.15
CA GLN A 280 -18.19 26.93 1.66
C GLN A 280 -19.20 27.22 2.76
N VAL A 281 -19.44 28.49 3.03
CA VAL A 281 -20.41 28.96 4.02
C VAL A 281 -21.44 29.82 3.31
N ALA A 282 -22.71 29.42 3.38
CA ALA A 282 -23.84 30.19 2.89
C ALA A 282 -24.62 30.77 4.07
N SER A 283 -24.92 32.07 4.03
CA SER A 283 -25.85 32.72 4.99
C SER A 283 -27.28 32.67 4.46
N GLY A 284 -28.24 32.33 5.32
CA GLY A 284 -29.64 32.20 4.95
C GLY A 284 -30.26 33.48 4.41
N ALA A 285 -29.92 34.63 5.00
CA ALA A 285 -30.49 35.92 4.62
C ALA A 285 -30.05 36.46 3.25
N SER A 286 -28.86 36.08 2.75
CA SER A 286 -28.27 36.71 1.55
C SER A 286 -27.97 35.74 0.41
N LEU A 287 -28.02 34.42 0.67
CA LEU A 287 -27.51 33.38 -0.24
C LEU A 287 -26.06 33.61 -0.69
N ALA A 288 -25.33 34.52 -0.05
CA ALA A 288 -23.93 34.78 -0.35
C ALA A 288 -23.10 33.58 0.13
N VAL A 289 -22.34 32.99 -0.79
CA VAL A 289 -21.42 31.91 -0.50
C VAL A 289 -20.03 32.50 -0.30
N THR A 290 -19.39 32.11 0.79
CA THR A 290 -18.01 32.51 1.11
C THR A 290 -17.12 31.29 1.29
N ASP A 291 -15.91 31.34 0.74
CA ASP A 291 -14.92 30.28 0.88
C ASP A 291 -14.00 30.58 2.08
N THR A 292 -13.97 29.66 3.04
CA THR A 292 -13.10 29.73 4.22
C THR A 292 -12.04 28.65 4.13
N PRO A 293 -10.73 28.97 4.23
CA PRO A 293 -9.68 27.95 4.13
C PRO A 293 -9.71 27.05 5.37
N VAL A 294 -9.79 25.74 5.16
CA VAL A 294 -9.87 24.72 6.23
C VAL A 294 -8.66 23.79 6.34
N GLU A 295 -7.88 23.63 5.27
CA GLU A 295 -6.59 22.94 5.31
C GLU A 295 -5.60 23.67 4.38
N PRO A 296 -4.36 23.92 4.79
CA PRO A 296 -3.32 24.47 3.91
C PRO A 296 -2.75 23.40 2.95
N LEU A 297 -2.13 23.85 1.87
CA LEU A 297 -1.31 22.98 1.02
C LEU A 297 -0.20 22.36 1.87
N THR A 298 -0.18 21.03 1.98
CA THR A 298 0.77 20.35 2.86
C THR A 298 1.59 19.32 2.10
N ASN A 299 2.91 19.36 2.29
CA ASN A 299 3.86 18.36 1.80
C ASN A 299 4.28 17.41 2.94
N TYR A 300 4.16 16.11 2.71
CA TYR A 300 4.59 15.06 3.61
C TYR A 300 5.76 14.31 3.00
N SER A 301 6.84 14.15 3.76
CA SER A 301 8.04 13.42 3.32
C SER A 301 8.47 12.40 4.35
N VAL A 302 8.90 11.23 3.90
CA VAL A 302 9.63 10.26 4.71
C VAL A 302 10.79 9.69 3.91
N VAL A 303 11.95 9.58 4.53
CA VAL A 303 13.12 8.93 3.97
C VAL A 303 13.65 7.92 4.98
N ARG A 304 14.07 6.76 4.48
CA ARG A 304 14.69 5.69 5.24
C ARG A 304 15.82 5.09 4.43
N ALA A 305 16.93 4.84 5.11
CA ALA A 305 17.99 3.96 4.64
C ALA A 305 18.28 2.94 5.74
N THR A 306 18.48 1.67 5.38
CA THR A 306 18.83 0.62 6.33
C THR A 306 19.89 -0.28 5.70
N ARG A 307 21.00 -0.45 6.39
CA ARG A 307 22.06 -1.40 6.06
C ARG A 307 21.86 -2.66 6.88
N GLU A 308 21.94 -3.80 6.19
CA GLU A 308 21.85 -5.12 6.80
C GLU A 308 23.26 -5.74 6.89
N PHE A 309 23.48 -6.52 7.95
CA PHE A 309 24.73 -7.23 8.21
C PHE A 309 24.47 -8.75 8.24
N ASP A 310 25.51 -9.54 7.96
CA ASP A 310 25.44 -11.00 7.80
C ASP A 310 24.99 -11.70 9.09
N ASN A 311 25.27 -11.11 10.26
CA ASN A 311 24.85 -11.61 11.58
C ASN A 311 23.38 -11.30 11.93
N ARG A 312 22.54 -11.04 10.92
CA ARG A 312 21.14 -10.62 11.06
C ARG A 312 20.90 -9.23 11.68
N SER A 313 21.94 -8.51 12.12
CA SER A 313 21.82 -7.13 12.63
C SER A 313 21.43 -6.14 11.53
N ARG A 314 20.82 -5.02 11.91
CA ARG A 314 20.49 -3.91 11.00
C ARG A 314 20.79 -2.56 11.66
N LEU A 315 21.34 -1.63 10.86
CA LEU A 315 21.49 -0.23 11.24
C LEU A 315 20.74 0.61 10.22
N GLY A 316 19.88 1.52 10.68
CA GLY A 316 19.11 2.37 9.78
C GLY A 316 18.88 3.76 10.33
N VAL A 317 18.65 4.68 9.42
CA VAL A 317 18.27 6.07 9.69
C VAL A 317 16.92 6.33 9.03
N ARG A 318 16.08 7.10 9.71
CA ARG A 318 14.80 7.57 9.20
C ARG A 318 14.63 9.05 9.51
N ALA A 319 14.08 9.78 8.55
CA ALA A 319 13.65 11.17 8.71
C ALA A 319 12.23 11.33 8.18
N THR A 320 11.40 12.08 8.89
CA THR A 320 10.05 12.46 8.47
C THR A 320 9.93 13.97 8.53
N ALA A 321 9.30 14.58 7.54
CA ALA A 321 9.06 16.02 7.49
C ALA A 321 7.62 16.31 7.06
N THR A 322 7.06 17.39 7.59
CA THR A 322 5.77 17.94 7.16
C THR A 322 5.93 19.44 7.01
N LYS A 323 5.65 19.96 5.81
CA LYS A 323 5.72 21.40 5.50
C LYS A 323 4.32 21.86 5.10
N ARG A 324 3.80 22.86 5.82
CA ARG A 324 2.51 23.51 5.57
C ARG A 324 2.73 24.93 5.08
#